data_AF-A0A2S6QQ41-F1
#
_entry.id   AF-A0A2S6QQ41-F1
#
_cell.length_a   1.000
_cell.length_b   1.000
_cell.length_c   1.000
_cell.angle_alpha   90.00
_cell.angle_beta   90.00
_cell.angle_gamma   90.00
#
_symmetry.space_group_name_H-M   'P 1'
#
loop_
_entity.id
_entity.type
_entity.pdbx_description
1 polymer ?
#
loop_
_entity_poly.entity_id
_entity_poly.type
_entity_poly.pdbx_seq_one_letter_code
_entity_poly.pdbx_strand_id
1 'polypeptide(L)' 'MLKESYAAVMSSNTNPLNGLPKMVRFQLMTSLAFMWSFIFTMWIGSIQFFGPSAVVHTLVLIGVFFTAEIFKKANK' A
#
# COMPACT_ATOMS: atom_id res chain seq x y z
N MET A 1 21.00 3.25 -3.16
CA MET A 1 20.21 2.41 -4.09
C MET A 1 18.88 1.99 -3.51
N LEU A 2 18.80 1.15 -2.45
CA LEU A 2 17.52 0.63 -1.95
C LEU A 2 16.49 1.69 -1.55
N LYS A 3 16.91 2.79 -0.89
CA LYS A 3 16.02 3.90 -0.52
C LYS A 3 15.41 4.60 -1.74
N GLU A 4 16.22 4.83 -2.77
CA GLU A 4 15.78 5.45 -4.02
C GLU A 4 14.82 4.53 -4.79
N SER A 5 15.14 3.24 -4.87
CA SER A 5 14.26 2.23 -5.50
C SER A 5 12.93 2.10 -4.75
N TYR A 6 12.95 2.07 -3.41
CA TYR A 6 11.74 2.07 -2.61
C TYR A 6 10.92 3.34 -2.81
N ALA A 7 11.57 4.51 -2.82
CA ALA A 7 10.89 5.79 -3.07
C ALA A 7 10.27 5.83 -4.48
N ALA A 8 10.95 5.30 -5.49
CA ALA A 8 10.43 5.26 -6.85
C ALA A 8 9.09 4.49 -6.97
N VAL A 9 8.86 3.48 -6.12
CA VAL A 9 7.62 2.70 -6.12
C VAL A 9 6.61 3.28 -5.11
N MET A 10 7.03 3.45 -3.87
CA MET A 10 6.13 3.66 -2.73
C MET A 10 5.92 5.13 -2.38
N SER A 11 6.86 6.01 -2.74
CA SER A 11 6.72 7.43 -2.39
C SER A 11 5.72 8.14 -3.29
N SER A 12 4.89 8.93 -2.62
CA SER A 12 3.81 9.69 -3.19
C SER A 12 4.23 10.73 -4.23
N ASN A 13 5.42 11.25 -4.05
CA ASN A 13 5.92 12.42 -4.76
C ASN A 13 6.77 12.00 -5.96
N THR A 14 7.30 10.78 -5.94
CA THR A 14 8.30 10.29 -6.89
C THR A 14 7.78 9.17 -7.77
N ASN A 15 6.72 8.47 -7.36
CA ASN A 15 6.20 7.38 -8.17
C ASN A 15 5.54 7.90 -9.46
N PRO A 16 5.47 7.07 -10.53
CA PRO A 16 4.90 7.49 -11.83
C PRO A 16 3.43 7.90 -11.77
N LEU A 17 2.73 7.60 -10.68
CA LEU A 17 1.32 7.96 -10.47
C LEU A 17 1.15 9.32 -9.78
N ASN A 18 2.24 10.06 -9.51
CA ASN A 18 2.22 11.32 -8.77
C ASN A 18 1.40 12.44 -9.45
N GLY A 19 1.27 12.41 -10.78
CA GLY A 19 0.51 13.40 -11.56
C GLY A 19 -1.00 13.21 -11.52
N LEU A 20 -1.48 12.09 -10.97
CA LEU A 20 -2.89 11.78 -10.86
C LEU A 20 -3.52 12.43 -9.61
N PRO A 21 -4.85 12.68 -9.61
CA PRO A 21 -5.57 13.10 -8.42
C PRO A 21 -5.33 12.14 -7.25
N LYS A 22 -5.21 12.67 -6.03
CA LYS A 22 -4.86 11.89 -4.81
C LYS A 22 -5.70 10.63 -4.63
N MET A 23 -7.00 10.72 -4.88
CA MET A 23 -7.93 9.59 -4.76
C MET A 23 -7.64 8.49 -5.78
N VAL A 24 -7.42 8.86 -7.04
CA VAL A 24 -7.08 7.91 -8.12
C VAL A 24 -5.74 7.24 -7.82
N ARG A 25 -4.75 8.01 -7.35
CA ARG A 25 -3.45 7.47 -6.96
C ARG A 25 -3.58 6.44 -5.85
N PHE A 26 -4.39 6.73 -4.82
CA PHE A 26 -4.65 5.79 -3.74
C PHE A 26 -5.29 4.50 -4.27
N GLN A 27 -6.34 4.60 -5.08
CA GLN A 27 -7.03 3.44 -5.66
C GLN A 27 -6.09 2.54 -6.46
N LEU A 28 -5.24 3.13 -7.31
CA LEU A 28 -4.27 2.38 -8.11
C LEU A 28 -3.20 1.71 -7.25
N MET A 29 -2.65 2.41 -6.26
CA MET A 29 -1.68 1.83 -5.33
C MET A 29 -2.29 0.68 -4.50
N THR A 30 -3.54 0.83 -4.06
CA THR A 30 -4.28 -0.25 -3.37
C THR A 30 -4.50 -1.44 -4.30
N SER A 31 -4.92 -1.21 -5.53
CA SER A 31 -5.12 -2.27 -6.53
C SER A 31 -3.82 -3.06 -6.79
N LEU A 32 -2.68 -2.35 -6.89
CA LEU A 32 -1.36 -2.97 -7.04
C LEU A 32 -1.00 -3.83 -5.83
N ALA A 33 -1.32 -3.39 -4.61
CA ALA A 33 -1.11 -4.18 -3.40
C ALA A 33 -1.92 -5.49 -3.43
N PHE A 34 -3.22 -5.43 -3.79
CA PHE A 34 -4.06 -6.62 -3.94
C PHE A 34 -3.56 -7.57 -5.04
N MET A 35 -3.12 -7.03 -6.18
CA MET A 35 -2.51 -7.82 -7.26
C MET A 35 -1.30 -8.61 -6.75
N TRP A 36 -0.40 -7.97 -6.00
CA TRP A 36 0.77 -8.64 -5.43
C TRP A 36 0.39 -9.70 -4.38
N SER A 37 -0.58 -9.42 -3.50
CA SER A 37 -1.11 -10.44 -2.59
C SER A 37 -1.66 -11.65 -3.35
N PHE A 38 -2.34 -11.42 -4.47
CA PHE A 38 -2.85 -12.49 -5.34
C PHE A 38 -1.73 -13.30 -6.00
N ILE A 39 -0.72 -12.63 -6.58
CA ILE A 39 0.44 -13.30 -7.20
C ILE A 39 1.15 -14.19 -6.18
N PHE A 40 1.42 -13.70 -4.96
CA PHE A 40 2.08 -14.51 -3.93
C PHE A 40 1.24 -15.70 -3.49
N THR A 41 -0.07 -15.52 -3.39
CA THR A 41 -1.00 -16.60 -3.07
C THR A 41 -0.97 -17.69 -4.15
N MET A 42 -1.05 -17.30 -5.42
CA MET A 42 -0.98 -18.23 -6.55
C MET A 42 0.38 -18.92 -6.63
N TRP A 43 1.48 -18.21 -6.35
CA TRP A 43 2.82 -18.77 -6.30
C TRP A 43 2.98 -19.83 -5.20
N ILE A 44 2.43 -19.57 -4.01
CA ILE A 44 2.38 -20.53 -2.90
C ILE A 44 1.42 -21.70 -3.23
N GLY A 45 0.53 -21.54 -4.21
CA GLY A 45 -0.43 -22.56 -4.64
C GLY A 45 -1.65 -22.71 -3.73
N SER A 46 -1.92 -21.74 -2.85
CA SER A 46 -3.00 -21.85 -1.86
C SER A 46 -3.86 -20.58 -1.80
N ILE A 47 -4.91 -20.57 -2.63
CA ILE A 47 -5.89 -19.48 -2.74
C ILE A 47 -6.55 -19.12 -1.40
N GLN A 48 -6.61 -20.07 -0.46
CA GLN A 48 -7.16 -19.86 0.88
C GLN A 48 -6.41 -18.79 1.68
N PHE A 49 -5.13 -18.51 1.38
CA PHE A 49 -4.36 -17.46 2.04
C PHE A 49 -4.55 -16.07 1.45
N PHE A 50 -5.20 -15.93 0.29
CA PHE A 50 -5.43 -14.62 -0.33
C PHE A 50 -6.30 -13.73 0.56
N GLY A 51 -7.45 -14.25 1.00
CA GLY A 51 -8.38 -13.51 1.86
C GLY A 51 -7.73 -13.03 3.17
N PRO A 52 -7.13 -13.93 3.97
CA PRO A 52 -6.39 -13.56 5.17
C PRO A 52 -5.27 -12.55 4.90
N SER A 53 -4.51 -12.72 3.80
CA SER A 53 -3.45 -11.79 3.41
C SER A 53 -4.01 -10.39 3.15
N ALA A 54 -5.08 -10.27 2.36
CA ALA A 54 -5.74 -8.99 2.07
C ALA A 54 -6.27 -8.29 3.34
N VAL A 55 -6.85 -9.06 4.27
CA VAL A 55 -7.32 -8.53 5.56
C VAL A 55 -6.16 -7.99 6.38
N VAL A 56 -5.08 -8.76 6.52
CA VAL A 56 -3.88 -8.33 7.27
C VAL A 56 -3.28 -7.06 6.67
N HIS A 57 -3.16 -6.98 5.34
CA HIS A 57 -2.67 -5.77 4.67
C HIS A 57 -3.57 -4.56 4.95
N THR A 58 -4.89 -4.74 4.94
CA THR A 58 -5.85 -3.67 5.23
C THR A 58 -5.73 -3.19 6.67
N LEU A 59 -5.60 -4.10 7.64
CA LEU A 59 -5.40 -3.76 9.05
C LEU A 59 -4.11 -2.98 9.28
N VAL A 60 -3.01 -3.38 8.63
CA VAL A 60 -1.73 -2.67 8.70
C VAL A 60 -1.89 -1.25 8.14
N LEU A 61 -2.55 -1.08 6.99
CA LEU A 61 -2.80 0.23 6.40
C LEU A 61 -3.62 1.12 7.35
N ILE A 62 -4.70 0.59 7.95
CA ILE A 62 -5.50 1.32 8.94
C ILE A 62 -4.63 1.81 10.09
N GLY A 63 -3.78 0.95 10.66
CA GLY A 63 -2.88 1.33 11.74
C GLY A 63 -1.89 2.45 11.36
N VAL A 64 -1.32 2.39 10.15
CA VAL A 64 -0.42 3.43 9.63
C VAL A 64 -1.15 4.76 9.46
N PHE A 65 -2.33 4.77 8.83
CA PHE A 65 -3.11 6.00 8.64
C PHE A 65 -3.61 6.58 9.97
N PHE A 66 -4.05 5.73 10.89
CA PHE A 66 -4.48 6.16 12.22
C PHE A 66 -3.33 6.82 12.98
N THR A 67 -2.15 6.20 12.98
CA THR A 67 -0.93 6.77 13.59
C THR A 67 -0.56 8.11 12.94
N ALA A 68 -0.61 8.20 11.60
CA ALA A 68 -0.32 9.44 10.88
C ALA A 68 -1.29 10.56 11.25
N GLU A 69 -2.59 10.27 11.44
CA GLU A 69 -3.59 11.23 11.89
C GLU A 69 -3.34 11.69 13.34
N ILE A 70 -2.98 10.78 14.26
CA ILE A 70 -2.60 11.16 15.63
C ILE A 70 -1.39 12.09 15.63
N PHE A 71 -0.34 11.78 14.87
CA PHE A 71 0.85 12.63 14.77
C PHE A 71 0.54 13.99 14.16
N LYS A 72 -0.28 14.04 13.11
CA LYS A 72 -0.74 15.28 12.50
C LYS A 72 -1.52 16.16 13.48
N LYS A 73 -2.31 15.57 14.37
CA LYS A 73 -3.02 16.30 15.44
C LYS A 73 -2.07 16.78 16.54
N ALA A 74 -1.02 16.03 16.85
CA ALA A 74 -0.04 16.40 17.88
C ALA A 74 0.96 17.48 17.42
N ASN A 75 1.23 17.55 16.11
CA ASN A 75 2.14 18.53 15.49
C ASN A 75 1.41 19.81 15.02
N LYS A 76 0.16 20.00 15.43
CA LYS A 76 -0.69 21.15 15.11
C LYS A 76 -1.11 21.85 16.40
#